data_AF-A0AAW7HEQ6-F1
#
_entry.id   AF-A0AAW7HEQ6-F1
#
_cell.length_a   1.000
_cell.length_b   1.000
_cell.length_c   1.000
_cell.angle_alpha   90.00
_cell.angle_beta   90.00
_cell.angle_gamma   90.00
#
_symmetry.space_group_name_H-M   'P 1'
#
loop_
_entity.id
_entity.type
_entity.pdbx_description
1 polymer ?
#
loop_
_entity_poly.entity_id
_entity_poly.type
_entity_poly.pdbx_seq_one_letter_code
_entity_poly.pdbx_strand_id
1 'polypeptide(L)'
;MNKSQALPRETYMDRNGPWIRPFFAAILILLGPALMQIMNATPAWLPAWASTLGGAIGFVFAGFYAVKTNTISALVVRVLANALWLMLIAYLVVKTMAH
;
A
#
# COMPACT_ATOMS: atom_id res chain seq x y z
N MET A 1 -41.23 4.45 24.68
CA MET A 1 -40.41 4.77 23.49
C MET A 1 -39.32 3.73 23.36
N ASN A 2 -39.46 2.83 22.39
CA ASN A 2 -38.48 1.77 22.14
C ASN A 2 -37.30 2.40 21.40
N LYS A 3 -36.22 2.73 22.12
CA LYS A 3 -34.95 3.09 21.51
C LYS A 3 -34.38 1.80 20.92
N SER A 4 -34.86 1.42 19.74
CA SER A 4 -34.18 0.47 18.88
C SER A 4 -32.72 0.92 18.84
N GLN A 5 -31.85 0.13 19.48
CA GLN A 5 -30.42 0.35 19.44
C GLN A 5 -30.01 0.20 17.97
N ALA A 6 -30.06 1.30 17.23
CA ALA A 6 -29.45 1.38 15.92
C ALA A 6 -27.94 1.23 16.18
N LEU A 7 -27.45 0.00 16.10
CA LEU A 7 -26.02 -0.27 16.07
C LEU A 7 -25.43 0.69 15.03
N PRO A 8 -24.39 1.48 15.37
CA PRO A 8 -23.80 2.41 14.43
C PRO A 8 -23.44 1.63 13.16
N ARG A 9 -24.02 2.06 12.02
CA ARG A 9 -23.83 1.40 10.74
C ARG A 9 -22.33 1.48 10.42
N GLU A 10 -21.64 0.34 10.44
CA GLU A 10 -20.21 0.29 10.10
C GLU A 10 -19.99 1.00 8.76
N THR A 11 -19.16 2.04 8.77
CA THR A 11 -18.83 2.76 7.56
C THR A 11 -17.78 1.98 6.76
N TYR A 12 -17.66 2.30 5.47
CA TYR A 12 -16.61 1.71 4.63
C TYR A 12 -15.22 1.92 5.23
N MET A 13 -14.96 3.07 5.85
CA MET A 13 -13.68 3.41 6.45
C MET A 13 -13.44 2.70 7.79
N ASP A 14 -14.49 2.29 8.50
CA ASP A 14 -14.33 1.45 9.70
C ASP A 14 -13.81 0.06 9.31
N ARG A 15 -14.32 -0.49 8.19
CA ARG A 15 -13.94 -1.81 7.68
C ARG A 15 -12.61 -1.83 6.93
N ASN A 16 -12.30 -0.77 6.17
CA ASN A 16 -11.15 -0.75 5.26
C ASN A 16 -10.03 0.21 5.68
N GLY A 17 -10.30 1.12 6.61
CA GLY A 17 -9.32 2.07 7.14
C GLY A 17 -8.00 1.43 7.57
N PRO A 18 -7.99 0.27 8.25
CA PRO A 18 -6.76 -0.39 8.67
C PRO A 18 -5.78 -0.73 7.55
N TRP A 19 -6.26 -1.05 6.34
CA TRP A 19 -5.38 -1.33 5.20
C TRP A 19 -5.24 -0.13 4.26
N ILE A 20 -6.26 0.72 4.13
CA ILE A 20 -6.23 1.91 3.28
C ILE A 20 -5.21 2.94 3.77
N ARG A 21 -5.14 3.18 5.08
CA ARG A 21 -4.21 4.18 5.66
C ARG A 21 -2.74 3.84 5.36
N PRO A 22 -2.23 2.63 5.67
CA PRO A 22 -0.86 2.27 5.33
C PRO A 22 -0.65 2.19 3.81
N PHE A 23 -1.67 1.84 3.02
CA PHE A 23 -1.59 1.85 1.56
C PHE A 23 -1.35 3.26 1.01
N PHE A 24 -2.13 4.25 1.46
CA PHE A 24 -1.91 5.65 1.05
C PHE A 24 -0.60 6.20 1.60
N ALA A 25 -0.23 5.87 2.84
CA ALA A 25 1.07 6.27 3.38
C ALA A 25 2.23 5.72 2.52
N ALA A 26 2.17 4.47 2.09
CA ALA A 26 3.16 3.87 1.19
C ALA A 26 3.28 4.64 -0.12
N ILE A 27 2.15 4.98 -0.74
CA ILE A 27 2.11 5.78 -1.97
C ILE A 27 2.74 7.15 -1.76
N LEU A 28 2.37 7.86 -0.69
CA LEU A 28 2.92 9.18 -0.39
C LEU A 28 4.42 9.13 -0.13
N ILE A 29 4.92 8.11 0.57
CA ILE A 29 6.35 7.92 0.81
C ILE A 29 7.10 7.65 -0.50
N LEU A 30 6.53 6.82 -1.40
CA LEU A 30 7.13 6.52 -2.70
C LEU A 30 7.16 7.73 -3.64
N LEU A 31 6.10 8.54 -3.60
CA LEU A 31 6.02 9.77 -4.39
C LEU A 31 6.84 10.92 -3.77
N GLY A 32 7.18 10.82 -2.49
CA GLY A 32 7.91 11.84 -1.73
C GLY A 32 9.14 12.41 -2.47
N PRO A 33 10.07 11.59 -2.99
CA PRO A 33 11.21 12.10 -3.75
C PRO A 33 10.82 12.88 -5.01
N ALA A 34 9.83 12.39 -5.78
CA ALA A 34 9.38 13.09 -6.99
C ALA A 34 8.75 14.44 -6.63
N LEU A 35 7.94 14.49 -5.57
CA LEU A 35 7.34 15.72 -5.06
C LEU A 35 8.42 16.70 -4.57
N MET A 36 9.43 16.23 -3.84
CA MET A 36 10.54 17.07 -3.37
C MET A 36 11.45 17.56 -4.49
N GLN A 37 11.63 16.77 -5.57
CA GLN A 37 12.37 17.20 -6.75
C GLN A 37 11.66 18.35 -7.46
N ILE A 38 10.34 18.25 -7.66
CA ILE A 38 9.54 19.33 -8.27
C ILE A 38 9.65 20.64 -7.47
N MET A 39 9.80 20.53 -6.15
CA MET A 39 9.94 21.68 -5.24
C MET A 39 11.39 22.14 -5.01
N ASN A 40 12.39 21.53 -5.68
CA ASN A 40 13.82 21.76 -5.40
C ASN A 40 14.21 21.62 -3.92
N ALA A 41 13.51 20.75 -3.20
CA ALA A 41 13.63 20.56 -1.75
C ALA A 41 14.19 19.18 -1.37
N THR A 42 14.89 18.51 -2.30
CA THR A 42 15.43 17.16 -2.04
C THR A 42 16.60 17.24 -1.06
N PRO A 43 16.50 16.65 0.14
CA PRO A 43 17.57 16.71 1.12
C PRO A 43 18.77 15.87 0.67
N ALA A 44 19.98 16.43 0.71
CA ALA A 44 21.19 15.72 0.31
C ALA A 44 21.52 14.50 1.18
N TRP A 45 20.99 14.45 2.41
CA TRP A 45 21.20 13.36 3.35
C TRP A 45 20.25 12.18 3.13
N LEU A 46 19.18 12.33 2.34
CA LEU A 46 18.17 11.28 2.16
C LEU A 46 18.64 10.27 1.09
N PRO A 47 18.87 8.99 1.44
CA PRO A 47 19.29 8.00 0.45
C PRO A 47 18.19 7.73 -0.58
N ALA A 48 18.57 7.52 -1.83
CA ALA A 48 17.62 7.22 -2.92
C ALA A 48 16.74 5.98 -2.67
N TRP A 49 17.24 5.01 -1.88
CA TRP A 49 16.50 3.80 -1.53
C TRP A 49 15.50 4.00 -0.39
N ALA A 50 15.59 5.11 0.37
CA ALA A 50 14.82 5.28 1.61
C ALA A 50 13.30 5.32 1.37
N SER A 51 12.86 6.02 0.32
CA SER A 51 11.46 6.03 -0.10
C SER A 51 10.98 4.65 -0.55
N THR A 52 11.84 3.89 -1.24
CA THR A 52 11.52 2.54 -1.69
C THR A 52 11.33 1.60 -0.51
N LEU A 53 12.24 1.66 0.48
CA LEU A 53 12.12 0.85 1.70
C LEU A 53 10.87 1.25 2.51
N GLY A 54 10.66 2.54 2.74
CA GLY A 54 9.49 3.03 3.49
C GLY A 54 8.17 2.67 2.80
N GLY A 55 8.11 2.78 1.47
CA GLY A 55 6.99 2.34 0.65
C GLY A 55 6.74 0.83 0.74
N ALA A 56 7.80 0.02 0.65
CA ALA A 56 7.70 -1.42 0.80
C ALA A 56 7.13 -1.82 2.17
N ILE A 57 7.62 -1.20 3.24
CA ILE A 57 7.10 -1.41 4.60
C ILE A 57 5.61 -1.04 4.66
N GLY A 58 5.22 0.11 4.13
CA GLY A 58 3.82 0.55 4.09
C GLY A 58 2.91 -0.43 3.33
N PHE A 59 3.36 -0.95 2.18
CA PHE A 59 2.62 -1.96 1.43
C PHE A 59 2.52 -3.31 2.16
N VAL A 60 3.55 -3.72 2.90
CA VAL A 60 3.49 -4.93 3.74
C VAL A 60 2.40 -4.80 4.81
N PHE A 61 2.35 -3.67 5.52
CA PHE A 61 1.28 -3.42 6.49
C PHE A 61 -0.10 -3.36 5.83
N ALA A 62 -0.22 -2.68 4.69
CA ALA A 62 -1.47 -2.64 3.94
C ALA A 62 -1.94 -4.05 3.54
N GLY A 63 -1.04 -4.89 3.01
CA GLY A 63 -1.34 -6.27 2.66
C GLY A 63 -1.78 -7.10 3.86
N PHE A 64 -1.05 -7.00 4.98
CA PHE A 64 -1.37 -7.73 6.21
C PHE A 64 -2.79 -7.44 6.73
N TYR A 65 -3.18 -6.16 6.74
CA TYR A 65 -4.54 -5.77 7.13
C TYR A 65 -5.58 -6.14 6.07
N ALA A 66 -5.26 -6.01 4.77
CA ALA A 66 -6.18 -6.36 3.68
C ALA A 66 -6.53 -7.86 3.66
N VAL A 67 -5.60 -8.75 4.04
CA VAL A 67 -5.87 -10.19 4.18
C VAL A 67 -6.95 -10.49 5.23
N LYS A 68 -7.01 -9.68 6.29
CA LYS A 68 -7.98 -9.82 7.38
C LYS A 68 -9.33 -9.16 7.09
N THR A 69 -9.44 -8.41 5.98
CA THR A 69 -10.65 -7.66 5.62
C THR A 69 -11.44 -8.39 4.53
N ASN A 70 -12.70 -8.72 4.82
CA ASN A 70 -13.61 -9.32 3.82
C ASN A 70 -14.44 -8.25 3.11
N THR A 71 -13.81 -7.52 2.18
CA THR A 71 -14.46 -6.54 1.28
C THR A 71 -13.97 -6.74 -0.15
N ILE A 72 -14.77 -6.32 -1.13
CA ILE A 72 -14.40 -6.38 -2.55
C ILE A 72 -13.12 -5.58 -2.80
N SER A 73 -12.98 -4.40 -2.19
CA SER A 73 -11.77 -3.57 -2.33
C SER A 73 -10.52 -4.25 -1.79
N ALA A 74 -10.60 -4.89 -0.61
CA ALA A 74 -9.48 -5.67 -0.07
C ALA A 74 -9.17 -6.92 -0.92
N LEU A 75 -10.17 -7.55 -1.54
CA LEU A 75 -9.96 -8.63 -2.51
C LEU A 75 -9.19 -8.14 -3.74
N VAL A 76 -9.62 -7.02 -4.35
CA VAL A 76 -8.93 -6.43 -5.50
C VAL A 76 -7.48 -6.13 -5.19
N VAL A 77 -7.19 -5.51 -4.04
CA VAL A 77 -5.81 -5.19 -3.62
C VAL A 77 -4.97 -6.46 -3.46
N ARG A 78 -5.52 -7.53 -2.89
CA ARG A 78 -4.81 -8.81 -2.76
C ARG A 78 -4.53 -9.45 -4.11
N VAL A 79 -5.48 -9.42 -5.05
CA VAL A 79 -5.28 -9.94 -6.41
C VAL A 79 -4.18 -9.14 -7.13
N LEU A 80 -4.23 -7.81 -7.06
CA LEU A 80 -3.21 -6.93 -7.64
C LEU A 80 -1.82 -7.19 -7.03
N ALA A 81 -1.74 -7.34 -5.71
CA ALA A 81 -0.47 -7.65 -5.04
C ALA A 81 0.12 -8.99 -5.50
N ASN A 82 -0.70 -10.02 -5.68
CA ASN A 82 -0.25 -11.31 -6.22
C ASN A 82 0.20 -11.19 -7.67
N ALA A 83 -0.54 -10.47 -8.51
CA ALA A 83 -0.15 -10.22 -9.91
C ALA A 83 1.19 -9.49 -10.00
N LEU A 84 1.42 -8.46 -9.17
CA LEU A 84 2.69 -7.75 -9.08
C LEU A 84 3.84 -8.68 -8.66
N TRP A 85 3.59 -9.57 -7.69
CA TRP A 85 4.59 -10.56 -7.27
C TRP A 85 4.96 -11.53 -8.40
N LEU A 86 3.97 -12.04 -9.13
CA LEU A 86 4.22 -12.92 -10.28
C LEU A 86 5.02 -12.21 -11.37
N MET A 87 4.69 -10.95 -11.67
CA MET A 87 5.46 -10.13 -12.63
C MET A 87 6.90 -9.90 -12.16
N LEU A 88 7.12 -9.65 -10.86
CA LEU A 88 8.47 -9.50 -10.31
C LEU A 88 9.28 -10.78 -10.44
N ILE A 89 8.69 -11.93 -10.11
CA ILE A 89 9.35 -13.23 -10.25
C ILE A 89 9.70 -13.49 -11.73
N ALA A 90 8.76 -13.27 -12.65
CA ALA A 90 9.00 -13.43 -14.08
C ALA A 90 10.13 -12.52 -14.57
N TYR A 91 10.12 -11.25 -14.16
CA TYR A 91 11.18 -10.29 -14.48
C TYR A 91 12.55 -10.76 -13.98
N LEU A 92 12.63 -11.22 -12.73
CA LEU A 92 13.88 -11.70 -12.13
C LEU A 92 14.40 -12.94 -12.86
N VAL A 93 13.52 -13.91 -13.16
CA VAL A 93 13.88 -15.14 -13.90
C VAL A 93 14.44 -14.79 -15.29
N VAL A 94 13.73 -13.97 -16.06
CA VAL A 94 14.19 -13.53 -17.39
C VAL A 94 15.53 -12.80 -17.29
N LYS A 95 15.67 -11.89 -16.32
CA LYS A 95 16.92 -11.14 -16.12
C LYS A 95 18.09 -12.06 -15.78
N THR A 96 17.88 -13.08 -14.96
CA THR A 96 18.93 -14.05 -14.61
C THR A 96 19.31 -14.98 -15.75
N MET A 97 18.39 -15.26 -16.70
CA MET A 97 18.66 -16.10 -17.87
C MET A 97 19.34 -15.34 -19.02
N ALA A 98 19.30 -14.01 -18.98
CA ALA A 98 19.93 -13.13 -19.97
C ALA A 98 21.41 -12.82 -19.66
N HIS A 99 21.96 -13.41 -18.59
CA HIS A 99 23.37 -13.38 -18.19
C HIS A 99 23.96 -14.79 -18.26
#